data_AF-A0A097PQR6-F1
#
_entry.id   AF-A0A097PQR6-F1
#
_cell.length_a   1.000
_cell.length_b   1.000
_cell.length_c   1.000
_cell.angle_alpha   90.00
_cell.angle_beta   90.00
_cell.angle_gamma   90.00
#
_symmetry.space_group_name_H-M   'P 1'
#
loop_
_entity.id
_entity.type
_entity.pdbx_description
1 polymer ?
#
loop_
_entity_poly.entity_id
_entity_poly.type
_entity_poly.pdbx_seq_one_letter_code
_entity_poly.pdbx_strand_id
1 'polypeptide(L)'
;QDLSDYDFSKDGFDDPNKRKLSYRHRVIAQKYAQGLHNVLDQETIKVWNNLYESTDAYTDRWLSSARTFLEQRNINVLVTSGSLIPSLVKCLLFRLNDFIVYSSWEVGKLQCFKWIKERFQSVKYCAIGDGSEECEAAQTMGWPFIGIDLRPNRFPGLTMKTANYYLDVIY
;
A
#
# COMPACT_ATOMS: atom_id res chain seq x y z
N GLN A 1 -11.68 24.10 5.78
CA GLN A 1 -12.77 24.39 4.84
C GLN A 1 -13.42 23.08 4.40
N ASP A 2 -14.74 22.97 4.47
CA ASP A 2 -15.48 21.86 3.85
C ASP A 2 -15.36 21.91 2.31
N LEU A 3 -15.34 20.76 1.64
CA LEU A 3 -15.20 20.63 0.17
C LEU A 3 -16.42 19.98 -0.49
N SER A 4 -17.50 19.74 0.25
CA SER A 4 -18.75 19.16 -0.25
C SER A 4 -19.30 19.88 -1.49
N ASP A 5 -19.34 21.21 -1.47
CA ASP A 5 -19.86 22.05 -2.56
C ASP A 5 -18.76 22.59 -3.51
N TYR A 6 -17.52 22.11 -3.38
CA TYR A 6 -16.40 22.60 -4.18
C TYR A 6 -16.40 21.99 -5.58
N ASP A 7 -16.59 22.83 -6.61
CA ASP A 7 -16.60 22.40 -8.01
C ASP A 7 -15.18 22.29 -8.60
N PHE A 8 -14.60 21.09 -8.48
CA PHE A 8 -13.29 20.75 -9.03
C PHE A 8 -13.19 20.86 -10.56
N SER A 9 -14.30 20.95 -11.30
CA SER A 9 -14.27 21.08 -12.77
C SER A 9 -14.00 22.52 -13.23
N LYS A 10 -14.28 23.49 -12.35
CA LYS A 10 -14.19 24.93 -12.68
C LYS A 10 -13.02 25.64 -12.01
N ASP A 11 -12.21 24.94 -11.21
CA ASP A 11 -11.17 25.58 -10.42
C ASP A 11 -9.88 25.89 -11.19
N GLY A 12 -9.72 25.40 -12.43
CA GLY A 12 -8.58 25.71 -13.32
C GLY A 12 -7.24 25.17 -12.82
N PHE A 13 -6.12 25.74 -13.30
CA PHE A 13 -4.77 25.34 -12.88
C PHE A 13 -4.46 25.77 -11.44
N ASP A 14 -3.59 25.01 -10.78
CA ASP A 14 -3.26 25.26 -9.36
C ASP A 14 -2.49 26.58 -9.16
N ASP A 15 -2.72 27.21 -8.00
CA ASP A 15 -2.00 28.42 -7.60
C ASP A 15 -0.58 28.07 -7.09
N PRO A 16 0.36 29.05 -7.00
CA PRO A 16 1.71 28.80 -6.50
C PRO A 16 1.77 28.16 -5.10
N ASN A 17 0.71 28.35 -4.29
CA ASN A 17 0.60 27.81 -2.94
C ASN A 17 0.09 26.36 -2.90
N LYS A 18 -0.14 25.73 -4.06
CA LYS A 18 -0.59 24.35 -4.22
C LYS A 18 -1.93 24.06 -3.51
N ARG A 19 -2.76 25.08 -3.34
CA ARG A 19 -3.98 24.96 -2.54
C ARG A 19 -4.99 24.03 -3.21
N LYS A 20 -5.18 24.12 -4.52
CA LYS A 20 -6.15 23.27 -5.24
C LYS A 20 -5.67 21.83 -5.28
N LEU A 21 -4.37 21.59 -5.43
CA LEU A 21 -3.79 20.26 -5.29
C LEU A 21 -4.05 19.67 -3.89
N SER A 22 -3.87 20.46 -2.82
CA SER A 22 -4.18 20.00 -1.47
C SER A 22 -5.66 19.60 -1.30
N TYR A 23 -6.58 20.33 -1.95
CA TYR A 23 -8.01 20.03 -1.91
C TYR A 23 -8.31 18.70 -2.63
N ARG A 24 -7.68 18.48 -3.78
CA ARG A 24 -7.79 17.21 -4.54
C ARG A 24 -7.28 16.03 -3.73
N HIS A 25 -6.10 16.13 -3.13
CA HIS A 25 -5.56 15.06 -2.28
C HIS A 25 -6.43 14.78 -1.06
N ARG A 26 -7.03 15.81 -0.46
CA ARG A 26 -7.94 15.65 0.69
C ARG A 26 -9.22 14.90 0.30
N VAL A 27 -9.84 15.23 -0.84
CA VAL A 27 -11.02 14.50 -1.33
C VAL A 27 -10.66 13.07 -1.74
N ILE A 28 -9.50 12.86 -2.34
CA ILE A 28 -9.00 11.51 -2.65
C ILE A 28 -8.84 10.69 -1.36
N ALA A 29 -8.23 11.27 -0.32
CA ALA A 29 -8.08 10.59 0.97
C ALA A 29 -9.43 10.23 1.62
N GLN A 30 -10.42 11.13 1.54
CA GLN A 30 -11.79 10.86 1.99
C GLN A 30 -12.44 9.71 1.22
N LYS A 31 -12.35 9.73 -0.12
CA LYS A 31 -12.87 8.64 -0.97
C LYS A 31 -12.17 7.31 -0.70
N TYR A 32 -10.85 7.33 -0.47
CA TYR A 32 -10.08 6.14 -0.12
C TYR A 32 -10.53 5.54 1.21
N ALA A 33 -10.71 6.37 2.25
CA ALA A 33 -11.19 5.93 3.55
C ALA A 33 -12.61 5.34 3.50
N GLN A 34 -13.43 5.80 2.55
CA GLN A 34 -14.77 5.30 2.32
C GLN A 34 -14.83 3.97 1.57
N GLY A 35 -13.75 3.52 0.93
CA GLY A 35 -13.74 2.24 0.22
C GLY A 35 -14.48 2.24 -1.12
N LEU A 36 -14.54 1.07 -1.76
CA LEU A 36 -15.09 0.91 -3.12
C LEU A 36 -16.60 1.14 -3.23
N HIS A 37 -17.36 0.92 -2.15
CA HIS A 37 -18.82 0.99 -2.19
C HIS A 37 -19.36 2.41 -2.39
N ASN A 38 -18.53 3.43 -2.18
CA ASN A 38 -18.85 4.83 -2.47
C ASN A 38 -18.35 5.30 -3.84
N VAL A 39 -17.68 4.42 -4.60
CA VAL A 39 -17.12 4.71 -5.92
C VAL A 39 -17.82 3.91 -7.02
N LEU A 40 -18.17 2.65 -6.72
CA LEU A 40 -18.78 1.72 -7.65
C LEU A 40 -20.24 1.46 -7.26
N ASP A 41 -21.10 1.30 -8.25
CA ASP A 41 -22.48 0.87 -8.02
C ASP A 41 -22.57 -0.63 -7.64
N GLN A 42 -23.76 -1.07 -7.23
CA GLN A 42 -23.97 -2.44 -6.77
C GLN A 42 -23.71 -3.50 -7.85
N GLU A 43 -23.97 -3.20 -9.12
CA GLU A 43 -23.74 -4.12 -10.23
C GLU A 43 -22.24 -4.29 -10.48
N THR A 44 -21.51 -3.17 -10.53
CA THR A 44 -20.07 -3.12 -10.72
C THR A 44 -19.34 -3.78 -9.55
N ILE A 45 -19.83 -3.63 -8.31
CA ILE A 45 -19.28 -4.34 -7.14
C ILE A 45 -19.42 -5.85 -7.29
N LYS A 46 -20.55 -6.35 -7.82
CA LYS A 46 -20.73 -7.79 -8.07
C LYS A 46 -19.74 -8.30 -9.12
N VAL A 47 -19.61 -7.58 -10.24
CA VAL A 47 -18.62 -7.90 -11.28
C VAL A 47 -17.21 -7.90 -10.70
N TRP A 48 -16.88 -6.90 -9.89
CA TRP A 48 -15.58 -6.81 -9.25
C TRP A 48 -15.32 -7.98 -8.29
N ASN A 49 -16.28 -8.35 -7.44
CA ASN A 49 -16.14 -9.48 -6.52
C ASN A 49 -15.87 -10.79 -7.27
N ASN A 50 -16.61 -11.05 -8.36
CA ASN A 50 -16.38 -12.23 -9.19
C ASN A 50 -14.97 -12.23 -9.82
N LEU A 51 -14.50 -11.07 -10.29
CA LEU A 51 -13.16 -10.93 -10.86
C LEU A 51 -12.07 -11.15 -9.80
N TYR A 52 -12.25 -10.59 -8.60
CA TYR A 52 -11.33 -10.81 -7.48
C TYR A 52 -11.23 -12.29 -7.11
N GLU A 53 -12.38 -12.97 -6.96
CA GLU A 53 -12.44 -14.39 -6.61
C GLU A 53 -11.81 -15.28 -7.68
N SER A 54 -12.10 -15.02 -8.95
CA SER A 54 -11.49 -15.74 -10.08
C SER A 54 -9.98 -15.51 -10.14
N THR A 55 -9.51 -14.30 -9.88
CA THR A 55 -8.08 -13.96 -9.85
C THR A 55 -7.37 -14.63 -8.68
N ASP A 56 -7.96 -14.59 -7.48
CA ASP A 56 -7.39 -15.24 -6.30
C ASP A 56 -7.34 -16.77 -6.47
N ALA A 57 -8.38 -17.37 -7.05
CA ALA A 57 -8.38 -18.79 -7.39
C ALA A 57 -7.30 -19.16 -8.42
N TYR A 58 -7.12 -18.33 -9.46
CA TYR A 58 -6.09 -18.54 -10.48
C TYR A 58 -4.66 -18.42 -9.93
N THR A 59 -4.46 -17.60 -8.91
CA THR A 59 -3.16 -17.34 -8.26
C THR A 59 -2.93 -18.21 -7.02
N ASP A 60 -3.53 -19.40 -6.96
CA ASP A 60 -3.42 -20.32 -5.81
C ASP A 60 -3.63 -19.63 -4.45
N ARG A 61 -4.60 -18.72 -4.39
CA ARG A 61 -4.97 -17.92 -3.22
C ARG A 61 -3.87 -16.96 -2.75
N TRP A 62 -3.08 -16.40 -3.66
CA TRP A 62 -2.03 -15.44 -3.30
C TRP A 62 -2.58 -14.26 -2.51
N LEU A 63 -3.68 -13.66 -2.99
CA LEU A 63 -4.22 -12.42 -2.42
C LEU A 63 -4.81 -12.68 -1.03
N SER A 64 -5.61 -13.73 -0.87
CA SER A 64 -6.19 -14.07 0.44
C SER A 64 -5.16 -14.57 1.45
N SER A 65 -4.13 -15.30 1.01
CA SER A 65 -3.02 -15.73 1.88
C SER A 65 -2.18 -14.54 2.36
N ALA A 66 -1.82 -13.63 1.46
CA ALA A 66 -1.11 -12.40 1.82
C ALA A 66 -1.94 -11.55 2.78
N ARG A 67 -3.26 -11.39 2.54
CA ARG A 67 -4.14 -10.62 3.45
C ARG A 67 -4.18 -11.25 4.85
N THR A 68 -4.31 -12.56 4.96
CA THR A 68 -4.31 -13.27 6.25
C THR A 68 -3.02 -13.01 7.04
N PHE A 69 -1.88 -12.95 6.37
CA PHE A 69 -0.61 -12.59 6.97
C PHE A 69 -0.57 -11.10 7.40
N LEU A 70 -1.18 -10.20 6.65
CA LEU A 70 -1.18 -8.77 6.93
C LEU A 70 -2.19 -8.35 8.02
N GLU A 71 -3.26 -9.11 8.25
CA GLU A 71 -4.27 -8.87 9.30
C GLU A 71 -3.75 -9.12 10.74
N GLN A 72 -2.50 -9.54 10.88
CA GLN A 72 -1.83 -9.68 12.18
C GLN A 72 -1.64 -8.28 12.83
N ARG A 73 -1.56 -8.21 14.18
CA ARG A 73 -1.52 -6.95 14.95
C ARG A 73 -0.21 -6.13 14.76
N ASN A 74 0.06 -5.65 13.55
CA ASN A 74 1.22 -4.87 13.16
C ASN A 74 0.79 -3.56 12.47
N ILE A 75 1.72 -2.60 12.37
CA ILE A 75 1.55 -1.42 11.51
C ILE A 75 2.02 -1.80 10.11
N ASN A 76 1.10 -1.89 9.16
CA ASN A 76 1.43 -2.20 7.77
C ASN A 76 1.64 -0.93 6.95
N VAL A 77 2.81 -0.82 6.32
CA VAL A 77 3.17 0.29 5.43
C VAL A 77 3.49 -0.28 4.05
N LEU A 78 2.81 0.23 3.02
CA LEU A 78 3.09 -0.09 1.63
C LEU A 78 4.03 0.97 1.05
N VAL A 79 5.17 0.55 0.50
CA VAL A 79 6.05 1.39 -0.31
C VAL A 79 6.05 0.86 -1.74
N THR A 80 5.60 1.66 -2.70
CA THR A 80 5.45 1.24 -4.09
C THR A 80 6.14 2.18 -5.05
N SER A 81 6.80 1.63 -6.06
CA SER A 81 7.40 2.42 -7.14
C SER A 81 6.35 3.00 -8.10
N GLY A 82 5.06 2.65 -7.98
CA GLY A 82 4.00 3.29 -8.77
C GLY A 82 3.64 4.69 -8.27
N SER A 83 3.03 5.52 -9.12
CA SER A 83 2.51 6.83 -8.71
C SER A 83 1.40 6.70 -7.65
N LEU A 84 1.27 7.70 -6.76
CA LEU A 84 0.45 7.59 -5.56
C LEU A 84 -1.04 7.30 -5.86
N ILE A 85 -1.67 8.07 -6.75
CA ILE A 85 -3.12 7.97 -6.97
C ILE A 85 -3.54 6.61 -7.55
N PRO A 86 -2.92 6.11 -8.64
CA PRO A 86 -3.21 4.76 -9.12
C PRO A 86 -2.89 3.66 -8.10
N SER A 87 -1.89 3.87 -7.23
CA SER A 87 -1.55 2.91 -6.18
C SER A 87 -2.64 2.82 -5.10
N LEU A 88 -3.22 3.96 -4.69
CA LEU A 88 -4.39 3.98 -3.80
C LEU A 88 -5.59 3.27 -4.45
N VAL A 89 -5.82 3.47 -5.75
CA VAL A 89 -6.88 2.74 -6.48
C VAL A 89 -6.62 1.22 -6.46
N LYS A 90 -5.38 0.78 -6.71
CA LYS A 90 -5.01 -0.64 -6.59
C LYS A 90 -5.26 -1.15 -5.18
N CYS A 91 -4.88 -0.41 -4.14
CA CYS A 91 -5.17 -0.80 -2.76
C CYS A 91 -6.67 -0.99 -2.51
N LEU A 92 -7.52 -0.10 -3.01
CA LEU A 92 -8.98 -0.26 -2.92
C LEU A 92 -9.46 -1.53 -3.62
N LEU A 93 -9.06 -1.71 -4.88
CA LEU A 93 -9.42 -2.87 -5.69
C LEU A 93 -8.99 -4.15 -4.95
N PHE A 94 -7.70 -4.31 -4.66
CA PHE A 94 -7.16 -5.48 -3.97
C PHE A 94 -7.49 -5.57 -2.47
N ARG A 95 -8.43 -4.77 -1.95
CA ARG A 95 -8.89 -4.72 -0.56
C ARG A 95 -7.72 -4.68 0.45
N LEU A 96 -6.87 -3.67 0.27
CA LEU A 96 -5.70 -3.28 1.08
C LEU A 96 -5.85 -1.82 1.54
N ASN A 97 -7.07 -1.37 1.84
CA ASN A 97 -7.35 0.03 2.12
C ASN A 97 -6.91 0.51 3.53
N ASP A 98 -6.49 -0.40 4.40
CA ASP A 98 -6.06 -0.08 5.78
C ASP A 98 -4.55 0.25 5.90
N PHE A 99 -3.85 0.30 4.77
CA PHE A 99 -2.40 0.45 4.72
C PHE A 99 -1.99 1.92 4.63
N ILE A 100 -0.88 2.26 5.26
CA ILE A 100 -0.22 3.55 5.05
C ILE A 100 0.61 3.45 3.76
N VAL A 101 0.32 4.27 2.77
CA VAL A 101 0.93 4.16 1.43
C VAL A 101 1.93 5.28 1.17
N TYR A 102 3.14 4.90 0.77
CA TYR A 102 4.17 5.80 0.23
C TYR A 102 4.47 5.43 -1.22
N SER A 103 4.50 6.43 -2.10
CA SER A 103 4.96 6.28 -3.48
C SER A 103 6.43 6.65 -3.56
N SER A 104 7.27 5.73 -3.99
CA SER A 104 8.70 5.96 -4.22
C SER A 104 9.02 6.44 -5.64
N TRP A 105 8.00 6.68 -6.48
CA TRP A 105 8.16 7.03 -7.90
C TRP A 105 9.18 8.15 -8.16
N GLU A 106 9.19 9.20 -7.35
CA GLU A 106 10.10 10.34 -7.54
C GLU A 106 11.38 10.27 -6.69
N VAL A 107 11.36 9.54 -5.57
CA VAL A 107 12.39 9.65 -4.52
C VAL A 107 13.13 8.35 -4.19
N GLY A 108 12.65 7.22 -4.70
CA GLY A 108 13.17 5.88 -4.42
C GLY A 108 12.77 5.33 -3.04
N LYS A 109 12.83 4.00 -2.90
CA LYS A 109 12.37 3.31 -1.67
C LYS A 109 13.18 3.67 -0.44
N LEU A 110 14.49 3.88 -0.58
CA LEU A 110 15.37 4.28 0.53
C LEU A 110 14.92 5.59 1.17
N GLN A 111 14.50 6.58 0.38
CA GLN A 111 14.02 7.85 0.93
C GLN A 111 12.68 7.67 1.65
N CYS A 112 11.76 6.87 1.10
CA CYS A 112 10.53 6.52 1.80
C CYS A 112 10.80 5.81 3.13
N PHE A 113 11.76 4.90 3.18
CA PHE A 113 12.14 4.20 4.41
C PHE A 113 12.65 5.15 5.49
N LYS A 114 13.43 6.18 5.12
CA LYS A 114 13.87 7.23 6.05
C LYS A 114 12.68 8.00 6.64
N TRP A 115 11.74 8.45 5.80
CA TRP A 115 10.52 9.14 6.28
C TRP A 115 9.64 8.26 7.17
N ILE A 116 9.53 6.97 6.85
CA ILE A 116 8.82 6.00 7.69
C ILE A 116 9.50 5.87 9.05
N LYS A 117 10.84 5.82 9.09
CA LYS A 117 11.61 5.76 10.33
C LYS A 117 11.41 6.99 11.21
N GLU A 118 11.43 8.17 10.60
CA GLU A 118 11.20 9.45 11.27
C GLU A 118 9.79 9.53 11.88
N ARG A 119 8.78 9.01 11.15
CA ARG A 119 7.38 9.03 11.56
C ARG A 119 7.05 8.04 12.68
N PHE A 120 7.55 6.82 12.59
CA PHE A 120 7.20 5.73 13.52
C PHE A 120 8.38 5.36 14.41
N GLN A 121 8.69 6.18 15.41
CA GLN A 121 9.86 5.94 16.25
C GLN A 121 9.64 4.76 17.21
N SER A 122 10.74 4.13 17.64
CA SER A 122 10.74 3.06 18.66
C SER A 122 9.99 1.78 18.29
N VAL A 123 9.96 1.42 17.01
CA VAL A 123 9.45 0.12 16.52
C VAL A 123 10.56 -0.68 15.84
N LYS A 124 10.41 -2.01 15.77
CA LYS A 124 11.24 -2.86 14.91
C LYS A 124 10.64 -2.85 13.49
N TYR A 125 11.47 -2.66 12.47
CA TYR A 125 11.04 -2.69 11.07
C TYR A 125 11.44 -4.01 10.42
N CYS A 126 10.65 -4.47 9.45
CA CYS A 126 11.00 -5.56 8.56
C CYS A 126 10.52 -5.18 7.16
N ALA A 127 11.43 -5.16 6.18
CA ALA A 127 11.08 -4.97 4.79
C ALA A 127 10.70 -6.32 4.16
N ILE A 128 9.64 -6.33 3.35
CA ILE A 128 9.16 -7.51 2.64
C ILE A 128 8.96 -7.09 1.18
N GLY A 129 9.50 -7.87 0.24
CA GLY A 129 9.32 -7.59 -1.18
C GLY A 129 10.09 -8.57 -2.06
N ASP A 130 9.92 -8.43 -3.37
CA ASP A 130 10.52 -9.29 -4.39
C ASP A 130 11.67 -8.61 -5.16
N GLY A 131 11.79 -7.29 -5.07
CA GLY A 131 12.75 -6.48 -5.82
C GLY A 131 14.08 -6.22 -5.10
N SER A 132 15.10 -5.88 -5.87
CA SER A 132 16.41 -5.47 -5.34
C SER A 132 16.38 -4.10 -4.66
N GLU A 133 15.53 -3.17 -5.11
CA GLU A 133 15.46 -1.79 -4.60
C GLU A 133 15.11 -1.76 -3.09
N GLU A 134 14.11 -2.54 -2.68
CA GLU A 134 13.72 -2.66 -1.27
C GLU A 134 14.74 -3.44 -0.43
N CYS A 135 15.42 -4.41 -1.03
CA CYS A 135 16.48 -5.18 -0.39
C CYS A 135 17.67 -4.28 -0.04
N GLU A 136 18.16 -3.51 -1.01
CA GLU A 136 19.25 -2.55 -0.84
C GLU A 136 18.88 -1.43 0.15
N ALA A 137 17.65 -0.93 0.06
CA ALA A 137 17.13 0.05 1.01
C ALA A 137 17.08 -0.52 2.44
N ALA A 138 16.59 -1.75 2.63
CA ALA A 138 16.54 -2.40 3.93
C ALA A 138 17.94 -2.62 4.51
N GLN A 139 18.89 -3.07 3.69
CA GLN A 139 20.29 -3.23 4.09
C GLN A 139 20.90 -1.91 4.55
N THR A 140 20.67 -0.82 3.81
CA THR A 140 21.16 0.52 4.17
C THR A 140 20.55 1.01 5.49
N MET A 141 19.30 0.66 5.75
CA MET A 141 18.58 1.04 6.97
C MET A 141 18.91 0.14 8.17
N GLY A 142 19.64 -0.97 7.96
CA GLY A 142 19.88 -2.00 8.96
C GLY A 142 18.61 -2.78 9.33
N TRP A 143 17.67 -2.93 8.39
CA TRP A 143 16.42 -3.64 8.60
C TRP A 143 16.50 -5.07 8.05
N PRO A 144 15.88 -6.06 8.72
CA PRO A 144 15.59 -7.36 8.11
C PRO A 144 14.87 -7.21 6.78
N PHE A 145 15.25 -8.05 5.84
CA PHE A 145 14.58 -8.19 4.55
C PHE A 145 14.11 -9.63 4.35
N ILE A 146 12.83 -9.79 4.03
CA ILE A 146 12.23 -11.07 3.67
C ILE A 146 11.87 -11.02 2.18
N GLY A 147 12.63 -11.77 1.39
CA GLY A 147 12.39 -11.92 -0.04
C GLY A 147 11.13 -12.75 -0.32
N ILE A 148 10.31 -12.28 -1.25
CA ILE A 148 9.15 -13.00 -1.77
C ILE A 148 9.49 -13.52 -3.17
N ASP A 149 9.61 -14.84 -3.33
CA ASP A 149 9.72 -15.44 -4.66
C ASP A 149 8.34 -15.45 -5.33
N LEU A 150 8.26 -14.86 -6.52
CA LEU A 150 7.04 -14.81 -7.31
C LEU A 150 6.73 -16.15 -7.98
N ARG A 151 7.65 -17.11 -8.00
CA ARG A 151 7.42 -18.45 -8.57
C ARG A 151 7.07 -19.44 -7.46
N PRO A 152 6.03 -20.30 -7.64
CA PRO A 152 5.23 -20.53 -8.85
C PRO A 152 3.88 -19.76 -8.88
N ASN A 153 3.87 -18.44 -8.67
CA ASN A 153 2.65 -17.60 -8.53
C ASN A 153 1.78 -17.97 -7.32
N ARG A 154 2.39 -18.55 -6.27
CA ARG A 154 1.74 -18.88 -5.00
C ARG A 154 2.41 -18.16 -3.85
N PHE A 155 1.62 -17.60 -2.93
CA PHE A 155 2.16 -16.93 -1.75
C PHE A 155 3.09 -17.88 -1.00
N PRO A 156 4.33 -17.50 -0.66
CA PRO A 156 5.37 -18.42 -0.20
C PRO A 156 5.11 -19.00 1.22
N GLY A 157 3.90 -18.81 1.76
CA GLY A 157 3.55 -19.28 3.10
C GLY A 157 4.26 -18.50 4.19
N LEU A 158 4.57 -17.22 3.97
CA LEU A 158 5.16 -16.37 4.99
C LEU A 158 4.27 -16.33 6.23
N THR A 159 4.86 -16.62 7.39
CA THR A 159 4.16 -16.61 8.68
C THR A 159 4.80 -15.63 9.64
N MET A 160 4.08 -15.24 10.70
CA MET A 160 4.66 -14.42 11.77
C MET A 160 5.82 -15.11 12.49
N LYS A 161 5.84 -16.45 12.55
CA LYS A 161 6.97 -17.20 13.09
C LYS A 161 8.24 -16.95 12.26
N THR A 162 8.10 -16.98 10.93
CA THR A 162 9.20 -16.65 10.02
C THR A 162 9.61 -15.19 10.19
N ALA A 163 8.67 -14.24 10.19
CA ALA A 163 9.00 -12.82 10.35
C ALA A 163 9.73 -12.52 11.67
N ASN A 164 9.27 -13.12 12.78
CA ASN A 164 9.90 -12.95 14.09
C ASN A 164 11.32 -13.52 14.12
N TYR A 165 11.58 -14.65 13.47
CA TYR A 165 12.94 -15.19 13.36
C TYR A 165 13.91 -14.18 12.72
N TYR A 166 13.49 -13.50 11.64
CA TYR A 166 14.32 -12.47 11.01
C TYR A 166 14.50 -11.23 11.90
N LEU A 167 13.46 -10.83 12.63
CA LEU A 167 13.54 -9.74 13.59
C LEU A 167 14.52 -10.05 14.73
N ASP A 168 14.49 -11.27 15.28
CA ASP A 168 15.33 -11.69 16.42
C ASP A 168 16.81 -11.83 16.04
N VAL A 169 17.12 -12.16 14.78
CA VAL A 169 18.51 -12.27 14.29
C VAL A 169 19.19 -10.90 14.16
N ILE A 170 18.42 -9.83 13.91
CA ILE A 170 18.96 -8.50 13.59
C ILE A 170 18.81 -7.48 14.73
N TYR A 171 17.75 -7.57 15.54
CA TYR A 171 17.48 -6.64 16.66
C TYR A 171 17.61 -7.28 18.03
#